data_AF-A0AAP5N8K4-F1
#
_entry.id   AF-A0AAP5N8K4-F1
#
_cell.length_a   1.000
_cell.length_b   1.000
_cell.length_c   1.000
_cell.angle_alpha   90.00
_cell.angle_beta   90.00
_cell.angle_gamma   90.00
#
_symmetry.space_group_name_H-M   'P 1'
#
loop_
_entity.id
_entity.type
_entity.pdbx_description
1 polymer ?
#
loop_
_entity_poly.entity_id
_entity_poly.type
_entity_poly.pdbx_seq_one_letter_code
_entity_poly.pdbx_strand_id
1 'polypeptide(L)'
;MLVVNAIERAHVDSIPLLFGAVGLGVLLISLQPYTGGIGYRGIAFLCYGKRIWQFSNRLFGSLFFTASMILYLWFKFGEPSASNKVICVFVACVLCILVSDGVTLYLKKCD
;
A
#
# COMPACT_ATOMS: atom_id res chain seq x y z
N MET A 1 -8.48 -27.65 16.59
CA MET A 1 -8.49 -27.19 15.18
C MET A 1 -9.43 -26.01 14.92
N LEU A 2 -10.69 -26.00 15.41
CA LEU A 2 -11.61 -24.87 15.26
C LEU A 2 -11.10 -23.53 15.86
N VAL A 3 -10.48 -23.59 17.05
CA VAL A 3 -9.93 -22.40 17.73
C VAL A 3 -8.74 -21.82 16.96
N VAL A 4 -7.86 -22.66 16.42
CA VAL A 4 -6.71 -22.22 15.61
C VAL A 4 -7.19 -21.55 14.32
N ASN A 5 -8.15 -22.14 13.61
CA ASN A 5 -8.73 -21.54 12.40
C ASN A 5 -9.48 -20.21 12.69
N ALA A 6 -10.08 -20.07 13.88
CA ALA A 6 -10.73 -18.83 14.29
C ALA A 6 -9.71 -17.72 14.61
N ILE A 7 -8.60 -18.07 15.28
CA ILE A 7 -7.50 -17.14 15.56
C ILE A 7 -6.82 -16.72 14.25
N GLU A 8 -6.57 -17.65 13.33
CA GLU A 8 -6.02 -17.34 12.01
C GLU A 8 -6.94 -16.41 11.20
N ARG A 9 -8.26 -16.66 11.21
CA ARG A 9 -9.23 -15.74 10.57
C ARG A 9 -9.19 -14.34 11.18
N ALA A 10 -9.20 -14.24 12.52
CA ALA A 10 -9.17 -12.95 13.21
C ALA A 10 -7.89 -12.15 12.94
N HIS A 11 -6.74 -12.83 12.79
CA HIS A 11 -5.49 -12.19 12.41
C HIS A 11 -5.51 -11.68 10.96
N VAL A 12 -6.06 -12.45 10.02
CA VAL A 12 -6.15 -12.06 8.61
C VAL A 12 -7.07 -10.84 8.41
N ASP A 13 -8.12 -10.72 9.23
CA ASP A 13 -9.07 -9.59 9.17
C ASP A 13 -8.47 -8.24 9.57
N SER A 14 -7.36 -8.27 10.33
CA SER A 14 -6.66 -7.07 10.77
C SER A 14 -5.57 -6.61 9.80
N ILE A 15 -5.20 -7.42 8.81
CA ILE A 15 -4.14 -7.12 7.84
C ILE A 15 -4.41 -5.81 7.06
N PRO A 16 -5.64 -5.54 6.56
CA PRO A 16 -5.91 -4.29 5.88
C PRO A 16 -5.69 -3.06 6.78
N LEU A 17 -5.98 -3.14 8.08
CA LEU A 17 -5.74 -2.01 8.99
C LEU A 17 -4.24 -1.71 9.16
N LEU A 18 -3.41 -2.75 9.26
CA LEU A 18 -1.95 -2.60 9.26
C LEU A 18 -1.45 -1.93 7.99
N PHE A 19 -1.98 -2.32 6.83
CA PHE A 19 -1.59 -1.71 5.55
C PHE A 19 -2.05 -0.27 5.45
N GLY A 20 -3.24 0.05 5.98
CA GLY A 20 -3.72 1.42 6.09
C GLY A 20 -2.80 2.27 6.96
N ALA A 21 -2.38 1.77 8.12
CA ALA A 21 -1.43 2.47 8.98
C ALA A 21 -0.10 2.73 8.28
N VAL A 22 0.43 1.76 7.53
CA VAL A 22 1.66 1.93 6.73
C VAL A 22 1.46 2.96 5.62
N GLY A 23 0.36 2.89 4.87
CA GLY A 23 0.04 3.84 3.80
C GLY A 23 -0.08 5.27 4.32
N LEU A 24 -0.76 5.43 5.46
CA LEU A 24 -0.87 6.72 6.17
C LEU A 24 0.49 7.20 6.67
N GLY A 25 1.31 6.32 7.25
CA GLY A 25 2.67 6.66 7.67
C GLY A 25 3.52 7.17 6.52
N VAL A 26 3.48 6.51 5.36
CA VAL A 26 4.19 6.96 4.15
C VAL A 26 3.66 8.32 3.68
N LEU A 27 2.35 8.54 3.70
CA LEU A 27 1.74 9.84 3.40
C LEU A 27 2.27 10.94 4.31
N LEU A 28 2.21 10.73 5.62
CA LEU A 28 2.63 11.72 6.61
C LEU A 28 4.13 12.06 6.45
N ILE A 29 4.97 11.06 6.21
CA ILE A 29 6.41 11.28 5.97
C ILE A 29 6.64 12.05 4.66
N SER A 30 5.84 11.81 3.62
CA SER A 30 5.95 12.50 2.33
C SER A 30 5.52 13.98 2.35
N LEU A 31 4.84 14.41 3.42
CA LEU A 31 4.50 15.83 3.64
C LEU A 31 5.70 16.63 4.15
N GLN A 32 6.70 15.96 4.71
CA GLN A 32 7.93 16.60 5.18
C GLN A 32 8.89 16.85 4.00
N PRO A 33 9.79 17.85 4.10
CA PRO A 33 10.91 17.98 3.18
C PRO A 33 11.72 16.68 3.14
N TYR A 34 12.34 16.37 1.99
CA TYR A 34 13.13 15.14 1.87
C TYR A 34 14.23 15.09 2.95
N THR A 35 14.09 14.20 3.93
CA THR A 35 15.02 14.05 5.06
C THR A 35 16.10 13.00 4.81
N GLY A 36 16.18 12.39 3.62
CA GLY A 36 17.02 11.21 3.39
C GLY A 36 16.47 9.92 4.00
N GLY A 37 15.31 9.99 4.64
CA GLY A 37 14.76 8.97 5.52
C GLY A 37 13.86 7.91 4.86
N ILE A 38 13.00 7.37 5.74
CA ILE A 38 12.07 6.25 5.54
C ILE A 38 10.98 6.63 4.53
N GLY A 39 10.68 5.75 3.57
CA GLY A 39 9.64 5.96 2.57
C GLY A 39 9.70 4.94 1.45
N TYR A 40 8.68 4.93 0.59
CA TYR A 40 8.63 4.14 -0.63
C TYR A 40 9.78 4.52 -1.57
N ARG A 41 10.54 3.50 -1.99
CA ARG A 41 11.68 3.60 -2.91
C ARG A 41 11.53 2.58 -4.04
N GLY A 42 10.49 2.76 -4.85
CA GLY A 42 10.25 1.96 -6.05
C GLY A 42 11.23 2.23 -7.19
N ILE A 43 10.95 1.64 -8.35
CA ILE A 43 11.75 1.76 -9.58
C ILE A 43 11.90 3.22 -9.97
N ALA A 44 10.82 4.01 -9.86
CA ALA A 44 10.87 5.42 -10.20
C ALA A 44 11.91 6.18 -9.35
N PHE A 45 12.06 5.82 -8.08
CA PHE A 45 13.05 6.44 -7.18
C PHE A 45 14.47 6.06 -7.58
N LEU A 46 14.68 4.84 -8.07
CA LEU A 46 15.98 4.44 -8.61
C LEU A 46 16.34 5.22 -9.88
N CYS A 47 15.37 5.55 -10.73
CA CYS A 47 15.61 6.29 -11.97
C CYS A 47 15.83 7.79 -11.74
N TYR A 48 15.04 8.44 -10.89
CA TYR A 48 14.98 9.90 -10.78
C TYR A 48 15.42 10.44 -9.41
N GLY A 49 15.71 9.56 -8.47
CA GLY A 49 16.21 9.89 -7.14
C GLY A 49 15.26 10.78 -6.33
N LYS A 50 15.84 11.71 -5.58
CA LYS A 50 15.14 12.57 -4.61
C LYS A 50 14.07 13.46 -5.23
N ARG A 51 14.20 13.81 -6.53
CA ARG A 51 13.32 14.77 -7.22
C ARG A 51 11.85 14.34 -7.22
N ILE A 52 11.61 13.04 -7.34
CA ILE A 52 10.26 12.48 -7.42
C ILE A 52 9.77 11.90 -6.09
N TRP A 53 10.62 11.89 -5.06
CA TRP A 53 10.38 11.10 -3.85
C TRP A 53 9.09 11.51 -3.15
N GLN A 54 8.84 12.81 -3.03
CA GLN A 54 7.59 13.30 -2.42
C GLN A 54 6.36 12.90 -3.23
N PHE A 55 6.42 13.04 -4.55
CA PHE A 55 5.31 12.66 -5.42
C PHE A 55 5.02 11.17 -5.37
N SER A 56 6.04 10.32 -5.56
CA SER A 56 5.88 8.87 -5.55
C SER A 56 5.41 8.34 -4.20
N ASN A 57 5.87 8.93 -3.08
CA ASN A 57 5.42 8.54 -1.75
C ASN A 57 3.98 8.99 -1.46
N ARG A 58 3.59 10.19 -1.91
CA ARG A 58 2.19 10.64 -1.80
C ARG A 58 1.27 9.73 -2.61
N LEU A 59 1.66 9.40 -3.82
CA LEU A 59 0.88 8.52 -4.70
C LEU A 59 0.78 7.10 -4.11
N PHE A 60 1.91 6.48 -3.78
CA PHE A 60 1.93 5.16 -3.16
C PHE A 60 1.12 5.13 -1.86
N GLY A 61 1.38 6.06 -0.94
CA GLY A 61 0.70 6.10 0.34
C GLY A 61 -0.82 6.32 0.21
N SER A 62 -1.26 7.16 -0.73
CA SER A 62 -2.69 7.38 -1.03
C SER A 62 -3.35 6.13 -1.58
N LEU A 63 -2.71 5.48 -2.56
CA LEU A 63 -3.20 4.24 -3.16
C LEU A 63 -3.27 3.13 -2.10
N PHE A 64 -2.21 2.96 -1.33
CA PHE A 64 -2.10 1.90 -0.34
C PHE A 64 -3.10 2.08 0.80
N PHE A 65 -3.25 3.30 1.32
CA PHE A 65 -4.27 3.62 2.32
C PHE A 65 -5.68 3.35 1.77
N THR A 66 -6.00 3.86 0.57
CA THR A 66 -7.34 3.70 -0.02
C THR A 66 -7.66 2.23 -0.30
N ALA A 67 -6.74 1.49 -0.91
CA ALA A 67 -6.89 0.06 -1.18
C ALA A 67 -7.08 -0.73 0.13
N SER A 68 -6.35 -0.36 1.19
CA SER A 68 -6.50 -1.00 2.50
C SER A 68 -7.88 -0.77 3.11
N MET A 69 -8.46 0.43 2.98
CA MET A 69 -9.81 0.72 3.46
C MET A 69 -10.86 -0.05 2.67
N ILE A 70 -10.71 -0.15 1.35
CA ILE A 70 -11.58 -0.95 0.49
C ILE A 70 -11.52 -2.43 0.90
N LEU A 71 -10.32 -2.98 1.08
CA LEU A 71 -10.13 -4.36 1.52
C LEU A 71 -10.70 -4.60 2.92
N TYR A 72 -10.51 -3.66 3.85
CA TYR A 72 -11.09 -3.76 5.19
C TYR A 72 -12.62 -3.85 5.14
N LEU A 73 -13.27 -2.95 4.39
CA LEU A 73 -14.72 -2.97 4.22
C LEU A 73 -15.17 -4.28 3.54
N TRP A 74 -14.45 -4.72 2.51
CA TRP A 74 -14.76 -5.97 1.82
C TRP A 74 -14.61 -7.20 2.72
N PHE A 75 -13.58 -7.26 3.58
CA PHE A 75 -13.39 -8.36 4.52
C PHE A 75 -14.50 -8.41 5.56
N LYS A 76 -14.91 -7.23 6.05
CA LYS A 76 -15.92 -7.09 7.09
C LYS A 76 -17.34 -7.39 6.60
N PHE A 77 -17.68 -6.99 5.37
CA PHE A 77 -19.05 -7.14 4.84
C PHE A 77 -19.22 -8.31 3.86
N GLY A 78 -18.15 -8.75 3.20
CA GLY A 78 -18.21 -9.82 2.21
C GLY A 78 -17.85 -11.21 2.74
N GLU A 79 -17.34 -11.31 3.96
CA GLU A 79 -16.87 -12.55 4.61
C GLU A 79 -16.11 -13.53 3.67
N PRO A 80 -15.11 -13.07 2.89
CA PRO A 80 -14.41 -13.94 1.96
C PRO A 80 -13.60 -15.02 2.69
N SER A 81 -13.32 -16.13 1.99
CA SER A 81 -12.44 -17.18 2.51
C SER A 81 -11.03 -16.64 2.80
N ALA A 82 -10.33 -17.24 3.77
CA ALA A 82 -8.99 -16.79 4.17
C ALA A 82 -7.99 -16.78 3.00
N SER A 83 -8.02 -17.79 2.12
CA SER A 83 -7.18 -17.84 0.92
C SER A 83 -7.45 -16.68 -0.03
N ASN A 84 -8.72 -16.33 -0.25
CA ASN A 84 -9.09 -15.19 -1.09
C ASN A 84 -8.64 -13.87 -0.47
N LYS A 85 -8.75 -13.72 0.87
CA LYS A 85 -8.24 -12.55 1.59
C LYS A 85 -6.75 -12.33 1.31
N VAL A 86 -5.92 -13.37 1.47
CA VAL A 86 -4.47 -13.28 1.22
C VAL A 86 -4.17 -12.90 -0.23
N ILE A 87 -4.83 -13.55 -1.20
CA ILE A 87 -4.62 -13.27 -2.63
C ILE A 87 -4.99 -11.82 -2.95
N CYS A 88 -6.15 -11.34 -2.49
CA CYS A 88 -6.60 -9.97 -2.73
C CYS A 88 -5.65 -8.93 -2.11
N VAL A 89 -5.16 -9.19 -0.90
CA VAL A 89 -4.18 -8.33 -0.22
C VAL A 89 -2.86 -8.28 -1.00
N PHE A 90 -2.36 -9.42 -1.46
CA PHE A 90 -1.14 -9.50 -2.28
C PHE A 90 -1.30 -8.74 -3.60
N VAL A 91 -2.41 -8.98 -4.31
CA VAL A 91 -2.71 -8.29 -5.58
C VAL A 91 -2.81 -6.79 -5.37
N ALA A 92 -3.50 -6.33 -4.33
CA ALA A 92 -3.61 -4.90 -4.02
C ALA A 92 -2.23 -4.25 -3.75
N CYS A 93 -1.33 -4.93 -3.05
CA CYS A 93 0.04 -4.44 -2.84
C CYS A 93 0.77 -4.26 -4.15
N VAL A 94 0.78 -5.29 -4.98
CA VAL A 94 1.48 -5.29 -6.28
C VAL A 94 0.90 -4.18 -7.16
N LEU A 95 -0.42 -4.03 -7.21
CA LEU A 95 -1.05 -2.96 -7.98
C LEU A 95 -0.67 -1.56 -7.47
N CYS A 96 -0.64 -1.33 -6.14
CA CYS A 96 -0.21 -0.04 -5.60
C CYS A 96 1.23 0.32 -5.99
N ILE A 97 2.14 -0.66 -5.96
CA ILE A 97 3.54 -0.49 -6.40
C ILE A 97 3.60 -0.18 -7.89
N LEU A 98 2.99 -1.02 -8.73
CA LEU A 98 3.04 -0.88 -10.19
C LEU A 98 2.39 0.41 -10.68
N VAL A 99 1.23 0.78 -10.14
CA VAL A 99 0.56 2.03 -10.50
C VAL A 99 1.39 3.23 -10.05
N SER A 100 1.92 3.20 -8.81
CA SER A 100 2.74 4.30 -8.31
C SER A 100 4.00 4.51 -9.16
N ASP A 101 4.74 3.43 -9.46
CA ASP A 101 5.94 3.53 -10.29
C ASP A 101 5.59 3.90 -11.74
N GLY A 102 4.60 3.24 -12.34
CA GLY A 102 4.20 3.47 -13.72
C GLY A 102 3.75 4.92 -13.98
N VAL A 103 2.89 5.46 -13.11
CA VAL A 103 2.44 6.86 -13.21
C VAL A 103 3.61 7.82 -13.02
N THR A 104 4.48 7.57 -12.03
CA THR A 104 5.61 8.46 -11.77
C THR A 104 6.62 8.47 -12.92
N LEU A 105 6.92 7.29 -13.50
CA LEU A 105 7.81 7.17 -14.66
C LEU A 105 7.19 7.83 -15.90
N TYR A 106 5.89 7.64 -16.13
CA TYR A 106 5.19 8.22 -17.27
C TYR A 106 5.17 9.75 -17.22
N LEU A 107 4.75 10.33 -16.09
CA LEU A 107 4.68 11.78 -15.93
C LEU A 107 6.06 12.42 -16.06
N LYS A 108 7.11 11.80 -15.53
CA LYS A 108 8.46 12.37 -15.64
C LYS A 108 9.07 12.25 -17.04
N LYS A 109 8.61 11.31 -17.86
CA LYS A 109 8.99 11.26 -19.28
C LYS A 109 8.40 12.44 -20.08
N CYS A 110 7.32 13.05 -19.60
CA CYS A 110 6.64 14.17 -20.25
C CYS A 110 7.16 15.56 -19.84
N ASP A 111 8.00 15.64 -18.80
CA ASP A 111 8.69 16.85 -18.32
C ASP A 111 10.11 16.97 -18.91
#